data_AF-A0A7J2LWR9-F1
#
_entry.id   AF-A0A7J2LWR9-F1
#
_cell.length_a   1.000
_cell.length_b   1.000
_cell.length_c   1.000
_cell.angle_alpha   90.00
_cell.angle_beta   90.00
_cell.angle_gamma   90.00
#
_symmetry.space_group_name_H-M   'P 1'
#
loop_
_entity.id
_entity.type
_entity.pdbx_description
1 polymer ?
#
loop_
_entity_poly.entity_id
_entity_poly.type
_entity_poly.pdbx_seq_one_letter_code
_entity_poly.pdbx_strand_id
1 'polypeptide(L)'
;DAVKLARDIGETNIKVHLDTFHMNIEEKNFYDPIKHVGDLLWHMHCCENDRGIPGTGHVNWDEVFQALSEIDYGRWLVIESFTPEIKEVAASTATWRELAPSTDAIAKEGLKFLRAKAKEFLGN
;
A
#
# COMPACT_ATOMS: atom_id res chain seq x y z
N ASP A 1 -0.42 13.93 -9.41
CA ASP A 1 0.93 14.49 -9.66
C ASP A 1 1.97 13.50 -10.17
N ALA A 2 2.19 12.35 -9.51
CA ALA A 2 3.23 11.40 -9.90
C ALA A 2 3.16 10.93 -11.37
N VAL A 3 1.96 10.66 -11.89
CA VAL A 3 1.73 10.31 -13.31
C VAL A 3 2.21 11.40 -14.26
N LYS A 4 1.89 12.66 -13.94
CA LYS A 4 2.33 13.81 -14.74
C LYS A 4 3.85 13.91 -14.72
N LEU A 5 4.46 13.83 -13.53
CA LEU A 5 5.92 13.90 -13.38
C LEU A 5 6.63 12.79 -14.16
N ALA A 6 6.17 11.54 -14.06
CA ALA A 6 6.75 10.41 -14.79
C ALA A 6 6.68 10.62 -16.32
N ARG A 7 5.55 11.15 -16.82
CA ARG A 7 5.38 11.48 -18.25
C ARG A 7 6.26 12.65 -18.68
N ASP A 8 6.38 13.69 -17.86
CA ASP A 8 7.23 14.86 -18.14
C ASP A 8 8.71 14.50 -18.19
N ILE A 9 9.16 13.56 -17.35
CA ILE A 9 10.53 13.03 -17.40
C ILE A 9 10.75 12.26 -18.71
N GLY A 10 9.74 11.54 -19.20
CA GLY A 10 9.78 10.89 -20.52
C GLY A 10 10.63 9.62 -20.58
N GLU A 11 11.09 9.11 -19.44
CA GLU A 11 11.95 7.92 -19.38
C GLU A 11 11.16 6.63 -19.12
N THR A 12 11.46 5.59 -19.89
CA THR A 12 10.71 4.32 -19.85
C THR A 12 10.87 3.54 -18.56
N ASN A 13 11.95 3.79 -17.81
CA ASN A 13 12.26 3.14 -16.54
C ASN A 13 11.76 3.92 -15.31
N ILE A 14 11.13 5.09 -15.51
CA ILE A 14 10.47 5.83 -14.44
C ILE A 14 9.01 5.37 -14.33
N LYS A 15 8.59 5.10 -13.09
CA LYS A 15 7.29 4.52 -12.76
C LYS A 15 6.75 5.11 -11.46
N VAL A 16 5.51 4.78 -11.12
CA VAL A 16 4.82 5.25 -9.91
C VAL A 16 4.80 4.13 -8.86
N HIS A 17 5.07 4.53 -7.62
CA HIS A 17 4.90 3.73 -6.42
C HIS A 17 3.78 4.36 -5.59
N LEU A 18 2.73 3.60 -5.31
CA LEU A 18 1.63 4.01 -4.43
C LEU A 18 1.75 3.36 -3.05
N ASP A 19 1.24 4.06 -2.03
CA ASP A 19 1.23 3.61 -0.65
C ASP A 19 -0.12 3.92 -0.02
N THR A 20 -0.80 2.90 0.50
CA THR A 20 -2.16 3.05 1.05
C THR A 20 -2.22 3.95 2.29
N PHE A 21 -1.16 4.05 3.09
CA PHE A 21 -1.12 5.01 4.21
C PHE A 21 -1.13 6.45 3.70
N HIS A 22 -0.37 6.74 2.65
CA HIS A 22 -0.30 8.09 2.08
C HIS A 22 -1.55 8.43 1.28
N MET A 23 -2.08 7.47 0.51
CA MET A 23 -3.36 7.64 -0.19
C MET A 23 -4.51 7.93 0.77
N ASN A 24 -4.52 7.29 1.95
CA ASN A 24 -5.53 7.53 2.98
C ASN A 24 -5.57 8.98 3.48
N ILE A 25 -4.47 9.75 3.33
CA ILE A 25 -4.39 11.15 3.77
C ILE A 25 -4.75 12.08 2.62
N GLU A 26 -4.15 11.87 1.45
CA GLU A 26 -4.13 12.86 0.37
C GLU A 26 -5.24 12.65 -0.69
N GLU A 27 -5.64 11.39 -0.91
CA GLU A 27 -6.60 11.03 -1.96
C GLU A 27 -8.04 11.05 -1.44
N LYS A 28 -9.02 11.20 -2.35
CA LYS A 28 -10.45 11.24 -1.99
C LYS A 28 -11.07 9.87 -1.75
N ASN A 29 -10.49 8.84 -2.34
CA ASN A 29 -10.86 7.42 -2.22
C ASN A 29 -9.65 6.57 -2.65
N PHE A 30 -9.75 5.25 -2.52
CA PHE A 30 -8.64 4.35 -2.85
C PHE A 30 -8.69 3.84 -4.29
N TYR A 31 -9.86 3.82 -4.91
CA TYR A 31 -10.09 3.26 -6.23
C TYR A 31 -9.56 4.15 -7.37
N ASP A 32 -10.03 5.39 -7.45
CA ASP A 32 -9.71 6.35 -8.52
C ASP A 32 -8.22 6.60 -8.72
N PRO A 33 -7.39 6.85 -7.69
CA PRO A 33 -5.95 7.07 -7.87
C PRO A 33 -5.23 5.84 -8.47
N ILE A 34 -5.61 4.61 -8.08
CA ILE A 34 -5.01 3.39 -8.65
C ILE A 34 -5.40 3.25 -10.12
N LYS A 35 -6.68 3.46 -10.44
CA LYS A 35 -7.17 3.47 -11.83
C LYS A 35 -6.48 4.54 -12.68
N HIS A 36 -6.26 5.72 -12.11
CA HIS A 36 -5.61 6.83 -12.79
C HIS A 36 -4.13 6.56 -13.09
N VAL A 37 -3.42 5.92 -12.18
CA VAL A 37 -2.02 5.53 -12.39
C VAL A 37 -1.90 4.45 -13.46
N GLY A 38 -2.78 3.45 -13.45
CA GLY A 38 -2.86 2.42 -14.49
C GLY A 38 -1.55 1.68 -14.70
N ASP A 39 -1.10 1.60 -15.95
CA ASP A 39 0.10 0.89 -16.39
C ASP A 39 1.43 1.45 -15.83
N LEU A 40 1.42 2.68 -15.32
CA LEU A 40 2.56 3.28 -14.65
C LEU A 40 2.76 2.77 -13.22
N LEU A 41 1.80 2.05 -12.65
CA LEU A 41 1.91 1.50 -11.30
C LEU A 41 2.90 0.34 -11.32
N TRP A 42 4.02 0.50 -10.62
CA TRP A 42 5.10 -0.49 -10.62
C TRP A 42 5.37 -1.11 -9.27
N HIS A 43 5.07 -0.37 -8.20
CA HIS A 43 5.22 -0.85 -6.85
C HIS A 43 4.09 -0.37 -5.96
N MET A 44 3.73 -1.16 -4.97
CA MET A 44 2.70 -0.80 -4.02
C MET A 44 3.09 -1.25 -2.61
N HIS A 45 3.04 -0.29 -1.70
CA HIS A 45 3.04 -0.56 -0.27
C HIS A 45 1.61 -0.75 0.22
N CYS A 46 1.39 -1.84 0.94
CA CYS A 46 0.19 -2.15 1.70
C CYS A 46 0.45 -1.78 3.16
N CYS A 47 0.13 -0.54 3.50
CA CYS A 47 0.26 0.03 4.84
C CYS A 47 -1.12 0.44 5.36
N GLU A 48 -1.52 -0.06 6.53
CA GLU A 48 -2.81 0.32 7.13
C GLU A 48 -2.82 1.81 7.53
N ASN A 49 -4.00 2.39 7.76
CA ASN A 49 -4.16 3.82 8.05
C ASN A 49 -3.30 4.32 9.22
N ASP A 50 -3.00 3.46 10.19
CA ASP A 50 -2.21 3.76 11.36
C ASP A 50 -0.84 3.07 11.35
N ARG A 51 -0.50 2.46 10.21
CA ARG A 51 0.71 1.68 9.92
C ARG A 51 0.81 0.35 10.66
N GLY A 52 -0.28 -0.10 11.30
CA GLY A 52 -0.40 -1.42 11.91
C GLY A 52 -0.60 -2.55 10.90
N ILE A 53 -1.27 -3.62 11.34
CA ILE A 53 -1.49 -4.82 10.52
C ILE A 53 -2.51 -4.51 9.42
N PRO A 54 -2.21 -4.76 8.13
CA PRO A 54 -3.18 -4.62 7.05
C PRO A 54 -4.50 -5.35 7.35
N GLY A 55 -5.62 -4.64 7.24
CA GLY A 55 -6.96 -5.18 7.48
C GLY A 55 -7.49 -4.97 8.91
N THR A 56 -6.73 -4.29 9.78
CA THR A 56 -7.15 -3.99 11.16
C THR A 56 -7.60 -2.55 11.35
N GLY A 57 -7.51 -1.74 10.30
CA GLY A 57 -7.84 -0.32 10.31
C GLY A 57 -8.98 0.03 9.38
N HIS A 58 -8.86 1.18 8.71
CA HIS A 58 -9.92 1.73 7.86
C HIS A 58 -9.50 2.05 6.43
N VAL A 59 -8.33 1.57 5.97
CA VAL A 59 -8.06 1.52 4.53
C VAL A 59 -9.15 0.70 3.85
N ASN A 60 -9.73 1.23 2.78
CA ASN A 60 -10.74 0.51 2.01
C ASN A 60 -10.06 -0.49 1.06
N TRP A 61 -9.71 -1.66 1.61
CA TRP A 61 -9.00 -2.71 0.87
C TRP A 61 -9.81 -3.27 -0.31
N ASP A 62 -11.14 -3.21 -0.28
CA ASP A 62 -11.97 -3.68 -1.39
C ASP A 62 -11.82 -2.75 -2.60
N GLU A 63 -11.86 -1.43 -2.39
CA GLU A 63 -11.58 -0.45 -3.45
C GLU A 63 -10.15 -0.61 -4.00
N VAL A 64 -9.17 -0.82 -3.11
CA VAL A 64 -7.77 -1.05 -3.51
C VAL A 64 -7.67 -2.26 -4.43
N PHE A 65 -8.14 -3.42 -3.98
CA PHE A 65 -8.00 -4.68 -4.73
C PHE A 65 -8.88 -4.72 -5.97
N GLN A 66 -10.06 -4.09 -5.95
CA GLN A 66 -10.88 -3.93 -7.15
C GLN A 66 -10.14 -3.11 -8.20
N ALA A 67 -9.58 -1.94 -7.84
CA ALA A 67 -8.85 -1.11 -8.79
C ALA A 67 -7.61 -1.82 -9.34
N LEU A 68 -6.86 -2.52 -8.49
CA LEU A 68 -5.69 -3.33 -8.89
C LEU A 68 -6.07 -4.44 -9.89
N SER A 69 -7.20 -5.13 -9.64
CA SER A 69 -7.74 -6.16 -10.53
C SER A 69 -8.05 -5.56 -11.91
N GLU A 70 -8.77 -4.44 -11.94
CA GLU A 70 -9.20 -3.82 -13.19
C GLU A 70 -8.10 -3.09 -13.98
N ILE A 71 -6.88 -2.96 -13.44
CA ILE A 71 -5.70 -2.50 -14.19
C ILE A 71 -4.72 -3.63 -14.48
N ASP A 72 -5.13 -4.88 -14.23
CA ASP A 72 -4.31 -6.09 -14.42
C ASP A 72 -2.96 -6.00 -13.67
N TYR A 73 -2.97 -5.48 -12.42
CA TYR A 73 -1.74 -5.32 -11.64
C TYR A 73 -1.18 -6.68 -11.20
N GLY A 74 -0.17 -7.16 -11.92
CA GLY A 74 0.52 -8.43 -11.66
C GLY A 74 1.88 -8.31 -10.98
N ARG A 75 2.10 -7.28 -10.14
CA ARG A 75 3.40 -7.00 -9.49
C ARG A 75 3.31 -7.13 -7.97
N TRP A 76 4.39 -6.73 -7.29
CA TRP A 76 4.55 -6.90 -5.84
C TRP A 76 3.58 -6.01 -5.05
N LEU A 77 2.94 -6.61 -4.06
CA LEU A 77 2.32 -5.95 -2.93
C LEU A 77 3.22 -6.18 -1.72
N VAL A 78 3.71 -5.11 -1.10
CA VAL A 78 4.68 -5.19 0.00
C VAL A 78 4.08 -4.60 1.26
N ILE A 79 4.11 -5.34 2.36
CA ILE A 79 3.68 -4.81 3.66
C ILE A 79 4.75 -3.81 4.13
N GLU A 80 4.34 -2.57 4.37
CA GLU A 80 5.15 -1.59 5.08
C GLU A 80 4.53 -1.35 6.46
N SER A 81 5.34 -1.40 7.50
CA SER A 81 4.94 -1.11 8.87
C SER A 81 6.18 -0.71 9.68
N PHE A 82 5.96 -0.10 10.83
CA PHE A 82 7.01 0.48 11.65
C PHE A 82 6.85 0.05 13.10
N THR A 83 7.99 -0.07 13.79
CA THR A 83 7.99 -0.46 15.19
C THR A 83 8.92 0.44 15.99
N PRO A 84 8.57 0.73 17.26
CA PRO A 84 9.34 1.68 18.08
C PRO A 84 10.75 1.19 18.43
N GLU A 85 11.04 -0.12 18.28
CA GLU A 85 12.34 -0.70 18.57
C GLU A 85 13.43 -0.20 17.60
N ILE A 86 13.06 0.12 16.35
CA ILE A 86 13.97 0.69 15.36
C ILE A 86 13.94 2.22 15.49
N LYS A 87 14.64 2.74 16.51
CA LYS A 87 14.55 4.15 16.96
C LYS A 87 14.69 5.19 15.85
N GLU A 88 15.61 5.01 14.91
CA GLU A 88 15.84 5.96 13.81
C GLU A 88 14.62 6.04 12.88
N VAL A 89 14.05 4.89 12.54
CA VAL A 89 12.87 4.81 11.68
C VAL A 89 11.62 5.25 12.43
N ALA A 90 11.50 4.89 13.71
CA ALA A 90 10.39 5.34 14.55
C ALA A 90 10.35 6.87 14.67
N ALA A 91 11.51 7.52 14.82
CA ALA A 91 11.61 8.97 14.86
C ALA A 91 11.21 9.62 13.53
N SER A 92 11.67 9.10 12.39
CA SER A 92 11.36 9.66 11.07
C SER A 92 9.90 9.46 10.65
N THR A 93 9.24 8.43 11.18
CA THR A 93 7.84 8.08 10.89
C THR A 93 6.85 8.46 11.98
N ALA A 94 7.33 9.14 13.05
CA ALA A 94 6.53 9.51 14.21
C ALA A 94 5.77 8.31 14.84
N THR A 95 6.44 7.15 14.93
CA THR A 95 5.87 5.92 15.50
C THR A 95 6.03 5.92 17.02
N TRP A 96 5.03 6.45 17.72
CA TRP A 96 5.02 6.58 19.19
C TRP A 96 4.27 5.48 19.93
N ARG A 97 3.47 4.70 19.21
CA ARG A 97 2.60 3.65 19.76
C ARG A 97 3.13 2.28 19.39
N GLU A 98 2.79 1.29 20.21
CA GLU A 98 2.85 -0.11 19.80
C GLU A 98 1.71 -0.38 18.81
N LEU A 99 2.05 -0.67 17.55
CA LEU A 99 1.08 -0.86 16.46
C LEU A 99 0.63 -2.32 16.32
N ALA A 100 1.41 -3.26 16.83
CA ALA A 100 1.12 -4.67 16.83
C ALA A 100 1.89 -5.38 17.95
N PRO A 101 1.45 -6.57 18.41
CA PRO A 101 2.14 -7.31 19.47
C PRO A 101 3.57 -7.75 19.11
N SER A 102 3.91 -7.81 17.81
CA SER A 102 5.25 -8.10 17.31
C SER A 102 5.37 -7.81 15.81
N THR A 103 6.60 -7.68 15.31
CA THR A 103 6.91 -7.66 13.86
C THR A 103 6.43 -8.92 13.13
N ASP A 104 6.50 -10.06 13.81
CA ASP A 104 6.02 -11.35 13.30
C ASP A 104 4.51 -11.37 13.11
N ALA A 105 3.76 -10.72 14.01
CA ALA A 105 2.31 -10.57 13.89
C ALA A 105 1.95 -9.73 12.65
N ILE A 106 2.63 -8.60 12.45
CA ILE A 106 2.47 -7.76 11.24
C ILE A 106 2.68 -8.60 9.99
N ALA A 107 3.80 -9.34 9.92
CA ALA A 107 4.14 -10.12 8.74
C ALA A 107 3.13 -11.26 8.49
N LYS A 108 2.81 -12.06 9.49
CA LYS A 108 1.96 -13.27 9.33
C LYS A 108 0.50 -12.92 9.11
N GLU A 109 -0.05 -12.01 9.91
CA GLU A 109 -1.47 -11.65 9.85
C GLU A 109 -1.75 -10.76 8.63
N GLY A 110 -0.86 -9.80 8.35
CA GLY A 110 -0.95 -8.99 7.14
C GLY A 110 -0.84 -9.83 5.86
N LEU A 111 0.10 -10.79 5.80
CA LEU A 111 0.22 -11.69 4.65
C LEU A 111 -1.03 -12.55 4.48
N LYS A 112 -1.58 -13.08 5.57
CA LYS A 112 -2.82 -13.87 5.55
C LYS A 112 -3.98 -13.02 5.00
N PHE A 113 -4.12 -11.78 5.45
CA PHE A 113 -5.14 -10.85 4.99
C PHE A 113 -5.00 -10.52 3.50
N LEU A 114 -3.80 -10.09 3.08
CA LEU A 114 -3.54 -9.72 1.68
C LEU A 114 -3.71 -10.90 0.72
N ARG A 115 -3.33 -12.12 1.13
CA ARG A 115 -3.61 -13.34 0.31
C ARG A 115 -5.09 -13.62 0.17
N ALA A 116 -5.89 -13.40 1.22
CA ALA A 116 -7.33 -13.57 1.13
C ALA A 116 -7.95 -12.57 0.16
N LYS A 117 -7.53 -11.30 0.21
CA LYS A 117 -7.97 -10.26 -0.74
C LYS A 117 -7.51 -10.52 -2.17
N ALA A 118 -6.26 -10.95 -2.36
CA ALA A 118 -5.77 -11.35 -3.67
C ALA A 118 -6.62 -12.49 -4.26
N LYS A 119 -6.92 -13.52 -3.48
CA LYS A 119 -7.79 -14.62 -3.91
C LYS A 119 -9.19 -14.16 -4.28
N GLU A 120 -9.74 -13.21 -3.52
CA GLU A 120 -11.08 -12.67 -3.74
C GLU A 120 -11.19 -11.85 -5.03
N PHE A 121 -10.22 -10.98 -5.32
CA PHE A 121 -10.32 -9.99 -6.40
C PHE A 121 -9.46 -10.30 -7.64
N LEU A 122 -8.34 -11.00 -7.46
CA LEU A 122 -7.34 -11.24 -8.52
C LEU A 122 -7.40 -12.69 -9.05
N GLY A 123 -8.08 -13.59 -8.33
CA GLY A 123 -8.35 -14.96 -8.79
C GLY A 123 -7.20 -15.97 -8.59
N ASN A 124 -6.17 -15.61 -7.81
CA ASN A 124 -4.96 -16.38 -7.55
C ASN A 124 -4.72 -16.66 -6.06
#